data_AF-A0A662E9J6-F1
#
_entry.id   AF-A0A662E9J6-F1
#
_cell.length_a   1.000
_cell.length_b   1.000
_cell.length_c   1.000
_cell.angle_alpha   90.00
_cell.angle_beta   90.00
_cell.angle_gamma   90.00
#
_symmetry.space_group_name_H-M   'P 1'
#
loop_
_entity.id
_entity.type
_entity.pdbx_description
1 polymer ?
#
loop_
_entity_poly.entity_id
_entity_poly.type
_entity_poly.pdbx_seq_one_letter_code
_entity_poly.pdbx_strand_id
1 'polypeptide(L)'
;MEYPRFFDGIESIALTDELAGFLGVNENGMVEISYLEIVKMAGHSCATVAGAYLMALKGLKALYGGERPKRGQIKVEIRNTPTEHNAGVVG
;
A
#
# COMPACT_ATOMS: atom_id res chain seq x y z
N MET A 1 -16.63 1.48 12.62
CA MET A 1 -17.04 0.26 11.91
C MET A 1 -16.53 -0.92 12.70
N GLU A 2 -17.35 -1.91 13.01
CA GLU A 2 -16.85 -3.15 13.59
C GLU A 2 -16.07 -3.91 12.51
N TYR A 3 -14.82 -4.26 12.81
CA TYR A 3 -13.99 -5.12 11.98
C TYR A 3 -13.14 -6.02 12.89
N PRO A 4 -12.64 -7.17 12.39
CA PRO A 4 -11.77 -8.05 13.16
C PRO A 4 -10.50 -7.36 13.65
N ARG A 5 -10.19 -7.46 14.95
CA ARG A 5 -8.99 -6.83 15.55
C ARG A 5 -7.65 -7.23 14.93
N PHE A 6 -7.58 -8.34 14.20
CA PHE A 6 -6.32 -8.75 13.56
C PHE A 6 -5.82 -7.71 12.55
N PHE A 7 -6.72 -6.91 11.95
CA PHE A 7 -6.36 -5.85 11.01
C PHE A 7 -5.42 -4.81 11.63
N ASP A 8 -5.58 -4.52 12.93
CA ASP A 8 -4.74 -3.58 13.66
C ASP A 8 -3.32 -4.12 13.93
N GLY A 9 -3.17 -5.45 13.90
CA GLY A 9 -1.88 -6.12 14.11
C GLY A 9 -1.04 -6.24 12.84
N ILE A 10 -1.56 -5.82 11.67
CA ILE A 10 -0.83 -5.90 10.41
C ILE A 10 -0.03 -4.61 10.23
N GLU A 11 1.28 -4.79 10.03
CA GLU A 11 2.22 -3.70 9.81
C GLU A 11 1.78 -2.82 8.62
N SER A 12 1.72 -1.50 8.85
CA SER A 12 1.37 -0.51 7.85
C SER A 12 2.53 -0.23 6.87
N ILE A 13 2.20 0.17 5.65
CA ILE A 13 3.20 0.69 4.71
C ILE A 13 3.35 2.19 4.98
N ALA A 14 4.50 2.58 5.52
CA ALA A 14 4.83 3.95 5.83
C ALA A 14 5.78 4.54 4.78
N LEU A 15 5.45 5.69 4.22
CA LEU A 15 6.18 6.34 3.13
C LEU A 15 6.14 7.87 3.23
N THR A 16 6.95 8.56 2.43
CA THR A 16 6.94 10.02 2.31
C THR A 16 6.50 10.44 0.91
N ASP A 17 5.58 11.38 0.84
CA ASP A 17 5.08 12.04 -0.37
C ASP A 17 5.51 13.51 -0.34
N GLU A 18 6.55 13.82 -1.11
CA GLU A 18 7.14 15.18 -1.16
C GLU A 18 6.13 16.21 -1.71
N LEU A 19 5.24 15.80 -2.61
CA LEU A 19 4.19 16.69 -3.13
C LEU A 19 3.14 16.98 -2.06
N ALA A 20 2.74 15.97 -1.28
CA ALA A 20 1.82 16.17 -0.16
C ALA A 20 2.40 17.14 0.89
N GLY A 21 3.69 17.02 1.21
CA GLY A 21 4.39 17.96 2.09
C GLY A 21 4.47 19.37 1.48
N PHE A 22 4.80 19.49 0.19
CA PHE A 22 4.87 20.78 -0.51
C PHE A 22 3.52 21.51 -0.56
N LEU A 23 2.43 20.78 -0.81
CA LEU A 23 1.07 21.33 -0.86
C LEU A 23 0.46 21.57 0.53
N GLY A 24 1.14 21.15 1.61
CA GLY A 24 0.63 21.28 2.97
C GLY A 24 -0.55 20.35 3.28
N VAL A 25 -0.66 19.20 2.61
CA VAL A 25 -1.69 18.19 2.90
C VAL A 25 -1.54 17.64 4.33
N ASN A 26 -0.30 17.53 4.78
CA ASN A 26 0.06 17.28 6.18
C ASN A 26 1.44 17.90 6.48
N GLU A 27 1.85 17.87 7.75
CA GLU A 27 3.01 18.63 8.23
C GLU A 27 4.35 18.22 7.61
N ASN A 28 4.50 16.97 7.19
CA ASN A 28 5.81 16.39 6.86
C ASN A 28 5.79 15.44 5.63
N GLY A 29 4.70 15.44 4.87
CA GLY A 29 4.49 14.55 3.73
C GLY A 29 4.39 13.07 4.11
N MET A 30 4.29 12.69 5.39
CA MET A 30 4.21 11.28 5.77
C MET A 30 2.85 10.69 5.40
N VAL A 31 2.87 9.48 4.85
CA VAL A 31 1.68 8.72 4.51
C VAL A 31 1.82 7.33 5.12
N GLU A 32 0.75 6.86 5.76
CA GLU A 32 0.63 5.47 6.21
C GLU A 32 -0.55 4.82 5.51
N ILE A 33 -0.33 3.59 5.03
CA ILE A 33 -1.33 2.80 4.34
C ILE A 33 -1.50 1.48 5.11
N SER A 34 -2.60 1.37 5.84
CA SER A 34 -2.96 0.17 6.58
C SER A 34 -3.55 -0.89 5.65
N TYR A 35 -3.46 -2.16 6.06
CA TYR A 35 -4.12 -3.24 5.31
C TYR A 35 -5.64 -3.08 5.28
N LEU A 36 -6.23 -2.56 6.37
CA LEU A 36 -7.68 -2.30 6.45
C LEU A 36 -8.14 -1.28 5.39
N GLU A 37 -7.36 -0.22 5.14
CA GLU A 37 -7.67 0.75 4.09
C GLU A 37 -7.65 0.11 2.70
N ILE A 38 -6.68 -0.76 2.44
CA ILE A 38 -6.61 -1.51 1.19
C ILE A 38 -7.79 -2.47 1.03
N VAL A 39 -8.20 -3.16 2.10
CA VAL A 39 -9.39 -4.01 2.09
C VAL A 39 -10.67 -3.20 1.82
N LYS A 40 -10.79 -2.00 2.41
CA LYS A 40 -11.90 -1.10 2.12
C LYS A 40 -11.89 -0.63 0.67
N MET A 41 -10.73 -0.31 0.12
CA MET A 41 -10.57 0.09 -1.28
C MET A 41 -10.90 -1.05 -2.26
N ALA A 42 -10.46 -2.27 -1.96
CA ALA A 42 -10.72 -3.46 -2.76
C ALA A 42 -12.13 -4.05 -2.56
N GLY A 43 -12.85 -3.61 -1.53
CA GLY A 43 -14.15 -4.12 -1.11
C GLY A 43 -14.11 -5.47 -0.38
N HIS A 44 -12.96 -6.15 -0.33
CA HIS A 44 -12.81 -7.46 0.31
C HIS A 44 -11.34 -7.82 0.61
N SER A 45 -11.16 -8.89 1.40
CA SER A 45 -9.86 -9.39 1.87
C SER A 45 -9.52 -10.77 1.28
N CYS A 46 -9.39 -10.89 -0.05
CA CYS A 46 -8.96 -12.15 -0.67
C CYS A 46 -7.43 -12.35 -0.60
N ALA A 47 -6.98 -13.57 -0.92
CA ALA A 47 -5.56 -13.93 -0.95
C ALA A 47 -4.73 -13.05 -1.89
N THR A 48 -5.28 -12.60 -3.02
CA THR A 48 -4.59 -11.69 -3.95
C THR A 48 -4.33 -10.32 -3.34
N VAL A 49 -5.33 -9.73 -2.67
CA VAL A 49 -5.19 -8.43 -2.01
C VAL A 49 -4.20 -8.52 -0.85
N ALA A 50 -4.31 -9.57 -0.02
CA ALA A 50 -3.35 -9.84 1.05
C ALA A 50 -1.92 -10.03 0.52
N GLY A 51 -1.77 -10.85 -0.53
CA GLY A 51 -0.49 -11.13 -1.17
C GLY A 51 0.14 -9.87 -1.76
N ALA A 52 -0.62 -9.06 -2.49
CA ALA A 52 -0.13 -7.81 -3.07
C ALA A 52 0.34 -6.82 -1.99
N TYR A 53 -0.43 -6.67 -0.91
CA TYR A 53 -0.05 -5.82 0.22
C TYR A 53 1.27 -6.27 0.85
N LEU A 54 1.39 -7.56 1.16
CA LEU A 54 2.60 -8.13 1.76
C LEU A 54 3.80 -8.07 0.82
N MET A 55 3.60 -8.29 -0.48
CA MET A 55 4.66 -8.13 -1.49
C MET A 55 5.16 -6.68 -1.55
N ALA A 56 4.25 -5.69 -1.55
CA ALA A 56 4.62 -4.29 -1.52
C ALA A 56 5.39 -3.93 -0.22
N LEU A 57 4.88 -4.34 0.95
CA LEU A 57 5.53 -4.11 2.23
C LEU A 57 6.94 -4.70 2.30
N LYS A 58 7.11 -5.98 1.92
CA LYS A 58 8.42 -6.64 1.93
C LYS A 58 9.35 -6.12 0.85
N GLY A 59 8.82 -5.83 -0.34
CA GLY A 59 9.59 -5.25 -1.45
C GLY A 59 10.15 -3.87 -1.10
N LEU A 60 9.35 -2.99 -0.50
CA LEU A 60 9.80 -1.67 -0.07
C LEU A 60 10.90 -1.76 0.98
N LYS A 61 10.77 -2.67 1.97
CA LYS A 61 11.84 -2.92 2.95
C LYS A 61 13.12 -3.44 2.30
N ALA A 62 13.01 -4.29 1.27
CA ALA A 62 14.17 -4.80 0.56
C ALA A 62 14.87 -3.70 -0.27
N LEU A 63 14.09 -2.81 -0.90
CA LEU A 63 14.60 -1.75 -1.77
C LEU A 63 15.19 -0.56 -1.00
N TYR A 64 14.58 -0.16 0.12
CA TYR A 64 14.97 1.02 0.89
C TYR A 64 15.71 0.68 2.19
N GLY A 65 15.76 -0.60 2.58
CA GLY A 65 16.41 -1.01 3.82
C GLY A 65 15.76 -0.36 5.04
N GLY A 66 16.54 0.48 5.74
CA GLY A 66 16.07 1.26 6.88
C GLY A 66 15.60 2.69 6.53
N GLU A 67 15.75 3.10 5.28
CA GLU A 67 15.28 4.40 4.81
C GLU A 67 13.78 4.39 4.55
N ARG A 68 13.15 5.56 4.66
CA ARG A 68 11.71 5.68 4.40
C ARG A 68 11.47 5.77 2.89
N PRO A 69 10.61 4.90 2.31
CA PRO A 69 10.30 4.95 0.90
C PRO A 69 9.69 6.30 0.47
N LYS A 70 10.11 6.81 -0.68
CA LYS A 70 9.57 8.03 -1.28
C LYS A 70 8.57 7.69 -2.38
N ARG A 71 7.30 8.12 -2.23
CA ARG A 71 6.20 7.76 -3.13
C ARG A 71 6.53 8.00 -4.60
N GLY A 72 7.07 9.17 -4.91
CA GLY A 72 7.40 9.58 -6.29
C GLY A 72 8.57 8.83 -6.92
N GLN A 73 9.31 8.01 -6.15
CA GLN A 73 10.46 7.24 -6.63
C GLN A 73 10.15 5.76 -6.81
N ILE A 74 8.89 5.34 -6.63
CA ILE A 74 8.46 3.95 -6.73
C ILE A 74 7.79 3.74 -8.07
N LYS A 75 8.30 2.79 -8.85
CA LYS A 75 7.65 2.27 -10.05
C LYS A 75 7.15 0.86 -9.77
N VAL A 76 5.89 0.59 -10.13
CA VAL A 76 5.26 -0.73 -10.01
C VAL A 76 4.98 -1.26 -11.42
N GLU A 77 5.43 -2.47 -11.71
CA GLU A 77 5.20 -3.15 -12.98
C GLU A 77 4.54 -4.50 -12.71
N ILE A 78 3.42 -4.74 -13.39
CA ILE A 78 2.69 -6.00 -13.34
C ILE A 78 2.68 -6.56 -14.76
N ARG A 79 2.98 -7.85 -14.90
CA ARG A 79 3.14 -8.49 -16.20
C ARG A 79 1.87 -8.46 -17.05
N ASN A 80 0.71 -8.63 -16.41
CA ASN A 80 -0.59 -8.78 -17.05
C ASN A 80 -1.40 -7.49 -16.94
N THR A 81 -2.37 -7.33 -17.84
CA THR A 81 -3.31 -6.20 -17.77
C THR A 81 -4.23 -6.35 -16.56
N PRO A 82 -4.81 -5.27 -16.01
CA PRO A 82 -5.69 -5.35 -14.84
C PRO A 82 -6.91 -6.26 -15.02
N THR A 83 -7.34 -6.49 -16.27
CA THR A 83 -8.49 -7.34 -16.63
C THR A 83 -8.11 -8.80 -16.87
N GLU A 84 -6.82 -9.14 -16.81
CA GLU A 84 -6.33 -10.51 -16.98
C GLU A 84 -6.01 -11.17 -15.63
N HIS A 85 -6.53 -12.37 -15.44
CA HIS A 85 -6.29 -13.18 -14.24
C HIS A 85 -6.57 -12.38 -12.94
N ASN A 86 -5.60 -12.38 -12.01
CA ASN A 86 -5.68 -11.69 -10.72
C ASN A 86 -4.71 -10.49 -10.68
N ALA A 87 -4.46 -9.85 -11.83
CA ALA A 87 -3.45 -8.80 -11.97
C ALA A 87 -3.97 -7.38 -11.64
N GLY A 88 -5.28 -7.22 -11.41
CA GLY A 88 -5.88 -5.95 -11.03
C GLY A 88 -7.16 -6.12 -10.21
N VAL A 89 -7.66 -4.99 -9.71
CA VAL A 89 -9.02 -4.91 -9.15
C VAL A 89 -9.93 -4.50 -10.30
N VAL A 90 -10.90 -5.34 -10.64
CA VAL A 90 -11.92 -5.07 -11.66
C VAL A 90 -13.24 -4.85 -10.94
N GLY A 91 -13.88 -3.71 -11.19
CA GLY A 91 -15.20 -3.34 -10.66
C GLY A 91 -16.29 -3.48 -11.72
#